data_AF-A0A5N6JZT1-F1
#
_entry.id   AF-A0A5N6JZT1-F1
#
_cell.length_a   1.000
_cell.length_b   1.000
_cell.length_c   1.000
_cell.angle_alpha   90.00
_cell.angle_beta   90.00
_cell.angle_gamma   90.00
#
_symmetry.space_group_name_H-M   'P 1'
#
loop_
_entity.id
_entity.type
_entity.pdbx_description
1 polymer ?
#
loop_
_entity_poly.entity_id
_entity_poly.type
_entity_poly.pdbx_seq_one_letter_code
_entity_poly.pdbx_strand_id
1 'polypeptide(L)'
;MTNSICLKVLATIVSFAQFASTNPIFQRDITLPSQDAFYYPPEEFEDKPPGTILDHRPPPSPLSAFGEVPLNLYSAHQILYRTTSASGDASHTVSTVLIPHDANYSRVVSQQDFMDSACFDCSTSYALQQHASHKTLQSQASILYIAGLLEHKYIVSVPDYEGSKASFSCGLSSGYALLDSLRALMNSCDFTGVSENADIVMWGYSGGSIPTQWAAQLHTTYAPELNILGAAAGGSIVNVESTIRSINGGDSAGYAPSGIIGLMAEYPRLEEILKEDLVPETADEFHKAKTRLRFV
;
A
#
# COMPACT_ATOMS: atom_id res chain seq x y z
N MET A 1 7.41 -40.68 -10.72
CA MET A 1 6.22 -39.82 -10.83
C MET A 1 6.46 -38.56 -10.03
N THR A 2 7.35 -37.73 -10.58
CA THR A 2 7.83 -36.45 -10.06
C THR A 2 8.53 -35.79 -11.26
N ASN A 3 8.38 -34.48 -11.44
CA ASN A 3 8.96 -33.65 -12.52
C ASN A 3 8.24 -33.62 -13.88
N SER A 4 6.97 -33.20 -13.95
CA SER A 4 6.39 -32.77 -15.24
C SER A 4 5.29 -31.71 -15.13
N ILE A 5 5.46 -30.71 -14.26
CA ILE A 5 4.54 -29.56 -14.17
C ILE A 5 5.29 -28.21 -14.30
N CYS A 6 6.60 -28.16 -14.04
CA CYS A 6 7.39 -26.93 -14.12
C CYS A 6 7.85 -26.49 -15.53
N LEU A 7 7.45 -27.19 -16.62
CA LEU A 7 7.98 -26.92 -17.96
C LEU A 7 6.92 -26.56 -19.02
N LYS A 8 5.71 -26.18 -18.61
CA LYS A 8 4.63 -25.76 -19.53
C LYS A 8 4.18 -24.30 -19.39
N VAL A 9 4.85 -23.51 -18.54
CA VAL A 9 4.55 -22.07 -18.37
C VAL A 9 5.49 -21.16 -19.19
N LEU A 10 6.50 -21.72 -19.87
CA LEU A 10 7.54 -20.92 -20.57
C LEU A 10 7.49 -20.93 -22.11
N ALA A 11 6.42 -21.40 -22.75
CA ALA A 11 6.36 -21.50 -24.21
C ALA A 11 5.01 -21.06 -24.82
N THR A 12 4.62 -19.81 -24.58
CA THR A 12 3.66 -19.09 -25.45
C THR A 12 3.90 -17.58 -25.39
N ILE A 13 5.13 -17.16 -25.69
CA ILE A 13 5.43 -15.82 -26.17
C ILE A 13 5.99 -16.04 -27.57
N VAL A 14 5.19 -15.75 -28.59
CA VAL A 14 5.53 -15.23 -29.93
C VAL A 14 4.27 -15.36 -30.81
N SER A 15 3.91 -14.25 -31.45
CA SER A 15 2.85 -14.07 -32.47
C SER A 15 1.51 -13.52 -31.98
N PHE A 16 1.49 -12.24 -31.61
CA PHE A 16 0.41 -11.33 -32.02
C PHE A 16 1.02 -9.97 -32.37
N ALA A 17 1.55 -9.88 -33.59
CA ALA A 17 1.75 -8.60 -34.26
C ALA A 17 0.65 -8.47 -35.31
N GLN A 18 0.09 -7.25 -35.40
CA GLN A 18 -0.84 -6.74 -36.41
C GLN A 18 -2.34 -6.96 -36.19
N PHE A 19 -2.89 -6.17 -35.26
CA PHE A 19 -4.00 -5.25 -35.58
C PHE A 19 -3.77 -3.95 -34.81
N ALA A 20 -2.96 -3.05 -35.36
CA ALA A 20 -2.91 -1.68 -34.88
C ALA A 20 -4.18 -0.97 -35.37
N SER A 21 -5.23 -0.97 -34.55
CA SER A 21 -6.32 -0.02 -34.75
C SER A 21 -5.80 1.34 -34.29
N THR A 22 -5.61 2.28 -35.21
CA THR A 22 -5.25 3.67 -34.92
C THR A 22 -6.45 4.46 -34.42
N ASN A 23 -7.12 3.95 -33.38
CA ASN A 23 -7.95 4.80 -32.55
C ASN A 23 -7.01 5.37 -31.48
N PRO A 24 -6.95 6.70 -31.29
CA PRO A 24 -6.31 7.23 -30.10
C PRO A 24 -7.02 6.59 -28.92
N ILE A 25 -6.33 5.68 -28.21
CA ILE A 25 -6.74 5.32 -26.87
C ILE A 25 -6.72 6.65 -26.14
N PHE A 26 -7.90 7.17 -25.82
CA PHE A 26 -8.01 8.21 -24.81
C PHE A 26 -7.48 7.54 -23.54
N GLN A 27 -6.17 7.66 -23.32
CA GLN A 27 -5.55 7.35 -22.05
C GLN A 27 -6.15 8.36 -21.09
N ARG A 28 -7.22 7.96 -20.40
CA ARG A 28 -7.72 8.71 -19.27
C ARG A 28 -6.67 8.55 -18.20
N ASP A 29 -5.79 9.54 -18.09
CA ASP A 29 -4.94 9.67 -16.93
C ASP A 29 -5.86 9.72 -15.71
N ILE A 30 -5.79 8.69 -14.88
CA ILE A 30 -6.51 8.66 -13.61
C ILE A 30 -5.95 9.76 -12.70
N THR A 31 -6.83 10.46 -11.99
CA THR A 31 -6.45 11.58 -11.13
C THR A 31 -5.44 11.12 -10.08
N LEU A 32 -4.32 11.86 -9.97
CA LEU A 32 -3.29 11.58 -8.98
C LEU A 32 -3.82 11.85 -7.56
N PRO A 33 -3.38 11.11 -6.53
CA PRO A 33 -3.74 11.36 -5.13
C PRO A 33 -3.62 12.82 -4.70
N SER A 34 -2.53 13.50 -5.06
CA SER A 34 -2.31 14.91 -4.74
C SER A 34 -3.35 15.86 -5.36
N GLN A 35 -4.03 15.44 -6.41
CA GLN A 35 -5.03 16.20 -7.17
C GLN A 35 -6.47 15.74 -6.92
N ASP A 36 -6.65 14.74 -6.06
CA ASP A 36 -7.94 14.11 -5.79
C ASP A 36 -8.40 14.46 -4.38
N ALA A 37 -9.53 15.19 -4.28
CA ALA A 37 -10.09 15.64 -3.02
C ALA A 37 -10.40 14.49 -2.05
N PHE A 38 -10.62 13.26 -2.55
CA PHE A 38 -10.88 12.09 -1.71
C PHE A 38 -9.73 11.73 -0.76
N TYR A 39 -8.49 12.10 -1.09
CA TYR A 39 -7.36 11.82 -0.21
C TYR A 39 -7.20 12.85 0.92
N TYR A 40 -8.03 13.89 0.95
CA TYR A 40 -7.99 14.94 1.95
C TYR A 40 -9.25 14.87 2.82
N PRO A 41 -9.10 14.78 4.14
CA PRO A 41 -10.24 14.61 5.04
C PRO A 41 -11.05 15.90 5.19
N PRO A 42 -12.32 15.78 5.61
CA PRO A 42 -13.12 16.95 5.98
C PRO A 42 -12.53 17.64 7.22
N GLU A 43 -12.96 18.87 7.49
CA GLU A 43 -12.65 19.58 8.73
C GLU A 43 -13.05 18.76 9.97
N GLU A 44 -12.32 18.92 11.06
CA GLU A 44 -12.57 18.26 12.36
C GLU A 44 -12.43 16.72 12.34
N PHE A 45 -11.74 16.16 11.35
CA PHE A 45 -11.43 14.72 11.34
C PHE A 45 -10.49 14.33 12.49
N GLU A 46 -9.69 15.28 12.99
CA GLU A 46 -8.69 15.07 14.03
C GLU A 46 -9.30 14.62 15.36
N ASP A 47 -10.50 15.12 15.66
CA ASP A 47 -11.26 14.81 16.88
C ASP A 47 -11.97 13.45 16.81
N LYS A 48 -11.99 12.81 15.64
CA LYS A 48 -12.60 11.48 15.47
C LYS A 48 -11.70 10.40 16.07
N PRO A 49 -12.25 9.28 16.56
CA PRO A 49 -11.45 8.13 16.99
C PRO A 49 -10.65 7.50 15.82
N PRO A 50 -9.46 6.91 16.09
CA PRO A 50 -8.73 6.09 15.13
C PRO A 50 -9.63 4.99 14.51
N GLY A 51 -9.54 4.80 13.20
CA GLY A 51 -10.36 3.85 12.44
C GLY A 51 -11.74 4.37 12.03
N THR A 52 -12.08 5.63 12.31
CA THR A 52 -13.30 6.27 11.81
C THR A 52 -13.25 6.38 10.29
N ILE A 53 -14.29 5.92 9.60
CA ILE A 53 -14.51 6.14 8.17
C ILE A 53 -14.85 7.62 7.97
N LEU A 54 -14.03 8.32 7.19
CA LEU A 54 -14.20 9.75 6.88
C LEU A 54 -14.92 9.96 5.55
N ASP A 55 -14.64 9.10 4.57
CA ASP A 55 -15.33 9.03 3.29
C ASP A 55 -15.13 7.63 2.66
N HIS A 56 -15.98 7.24 1.71
CA HIS A 56 -15.79 6.03 0.93
C HIS A 56 -16.33 6.18 -0.49
N ARG A 57 -15.70 5.47 -1.43
CA ARG A 57 -16.15 5.43 -2.83
C ARG A 57 -15.73 4.13 -3.52
N PRO A 58 -16.39 3.73 -4.62
CA PRO A 58 -15.78 2.82 -5.58
C PRO A 58 -14.49 3.46 -6.16
N PRO A 59 -13.43 2.67 -6.46
CA PRO A 59 -12.27 3.19 -7.17
C PRO A 59 -12.71 3.89 -8.48
N PRO A 60 -12.16 5.08 -8.81
CA PRO A 60 -12.59 5.84 -9.99
C PRO A 60 -12.27 5.14 -11.32
N SER A 61 -11.35 4.17 -11.31
CA SER A 61 -11.07 3.25 -12.40
C SER A 61 -11.04 1.81 -11.87
N PRO A 62 -11.47 0.79 -12.64
CA PRO A 62 -11.43 -0.60 -12.20
C PRO A 62 -10.05 -1.00 -11.69
N LEU A 63 -9.98 -1.81 -10.65
CA LEU A 63 -8.70 -2.38 -10.21
C LEU A 63 -8.18 -3.36 -11.27
N SER A 64 -6.88 -3.36 -11.51
CA SER A 64 -6.27 -4.15 -12.59
C SER A 64 -4.92 -4.73 -12.21
N ALA A 65 -4.57 -5.84 -12.85
CA ALA A 65 -3.22 -6.35 -12.85
C ALA A 65 -2.36 -5.53 -13.81
N PHE A 66 -1.28 -4.97 -13.24
CA PHE A 66 -0.27 -4.20 -13.95
C PHE A 66 -0.83 -3.01 -14.77
N GLY A 67 -1.90 -2.37 -14.28
CA GLY A 67 -2.51 -1.20 -14.91
C GLY A 67 -3.34 -1.51 -16.17
N GLU A 68 -3.39 -2.76 -16.62
CA GLU A 68 -3.92 -3.13 -17.94
C GLU A 68 -5.07 -4.13 -17.88
N VAL A 69 -4.95 -5.20 -17.08
CA VAL A 69 -5.90 -6.33 -17.09
C VAL A 69 -6.87 -6.20 -15.91
N PRO A 70 -8.15 -5.84 -16.10
CA PRO A 70 -9.09 -5.66 -14.99
C PRO A 70 -9.28 -6.93 -14.16
N LEU A 71 -9.40 -6.75 -12.85
CA LEU A 71 -9.73 -7.84 -11.93
C LEU A 71 -11.24 -8.13 -12.00
N ASN A 72 -11.59 -9.42 -11.98
CA ASN A 72 -12.99 -9.84 -11.89
C ASN A 72 -13.46 -9.86 -10.42
N LEU A 73 -13.89 -8.71 -9.92
CA LEU A 73 -14.39 -8.54 -8.54
C LEU A 73 -15.92 -8.43 -8.53
N TYR A 74 -16.54 -8.79 -7.41
CA TYR A 74 -17.94 -8.46 -7.14
C TYR A 74 -18.08 -6.96 -6.87
N SER A 75 -17.20 -6.42 -6.03
CA SER A 75 -17.10 -4.99 -5.76
C SER A 75 -15.69 -4.62 -5.27
N ALA A 76 -15.35 -3.35 -5.38
CA ALA A 76 -14.16 -2.76 -4.78
C ALA A 76 -14.50 -1.41 -4.16
N HIS A 77 -13.81 -1.06 -3.07
CA HIS A 77 -14.04 0.18 -2.33
C HIS A 77 -12.71 0.82 -1.95
N GLN A 78 -12.63 2.14 -2.04
CA GLN A 78 -11.64 2.93 -1.34
C GLN A 78 -12.30 3.54 -0.10
N ILE A 79 -11.65 3.42 1.04
CA ILE A 79 -12.11 3.94 2.32
C ILE A 79 -11.06 4.93 2.82
N LEU A 80 -11.42 6.21 2.94
CA LEU A 80 -10.62 7.21 3.63
C LEU A 80 -10.94 7.08 5.13
N TYR A 81 -9.90 6.94 5.95
CA TYR A 81 -10.07 6.74 7.38
C TYR A 81 -9.07 7.56 8.21
N ARG A 82 -9.49 7.89 9.42
CA ARG A 82 -8.67 8.55 10.42
C ARG A 82 -7.69 7.54 11.04
N THR A 83 -6.41 7.90 11.12
CA THR A 83 -5.34 7.12 11.75
C THR A 83 -4.48 8.01 12.66
N THR A 84 -3.32 7.54 13.09
CA THR A 84 -2.41 8.18 14.03
C THR A 84 -0.99 8.25 13.44
N SER A 85 -0.32 9.40 13.58
CA SER A 85 1.08 9.58 13.17
C SER A 85 2.06 8.87 14.12
N ALA A 86 3.35 8.89 13.79
CA ALA A 86 4.37 8.34 14.70
C ALA A 86 4.51 9.13 16.01
N SER A 87 4.17 10.42 16.00
CA SER A 87 4.15 11.31 17.18
C SER A 87 2.88 11.18 18.04
N GLY A 88 1.87 10.43 17.57
CA GLY A 88 0.60 10.29 18.26
C GLY A 88 -0.47 11.32 17.83
N ASP A 89 -0.16 12.17 16.86
CA ASP A 89 -1.10 13.16 16.32
C ASP A 89 -2.11 12.51 15.37
N ALA A 90 -3.27 13.15 15.19
CA ALA A 90 -4.24 12.67 14.23
C ALA A 90 -3.69 12.73 12.80
N SER A 91 -3.95 11.68 12.03
CA SER A 91 -3.58 11.55 10.62
C SER A 91 -4.72 10.85 9.85
N HIS A 92 -4.54 10.65 8.56
CA HIS A 92 -5.51 9.99 7.69
C HIS A 92 -4.79 9.27 6.55
N THR A 93 -5.43 8.25 6.01
CA THR A 93 -4.99 7.59 4.78
C THR A 93 -6.13 6.77 4.17
N VAL A 94 -5.86 6.11 3.05
CA VAL A 94 -6.84 5.32 2.29
C VAL A 94 -6.54 3.82 2.41
N SER A 95 -7.58 3.00 2.37
CA SER A 95 -7.46 1.56 2.15
C SER A 95 -8.32 1.12 0.98
N THR A 96 -7.79 0.22 0.16
CA THR A 96 -8.53 -0.41 -0.95
C THR A 96 -9.02 -1.78 -0.51
N VAL A 97 -10.32 -2.02 -0.60
CA VAL A 97 -10.98 -3.28 -0.26
C VAL A 97 -11.43 -3.96 -1.54
N LEU A 98 -11.00 -5.20 -1.73
CA LEU A 98 -11.31 -6.04 -2.89
C LEU A 98 -12.20 -7.20 -2.44
N ILE A 99 -13.41 -7.30 -3.02
CA ILE A 99 -14.38 -8.33 -2.68
C ILE A 99 -14.57 -9.23 -3.90
N PRO A 100 -14.11 -10.51 -3.86
CA PRO A 100 -14.34 -11.44 -4.95
C PRO A 100 -15.80 -11.90 -5.00
N HIS A 101 -16.21 -12.45 -6.13
CA HIS A 101 -17.47 -13.20 -6.21
C HIS A 101 -17.43 -14.40 -5.26
N ASP A 102 -18.54 -14.66 -4.57
CA ASP A 102 -18.69 -15.73 -3.57
C ASP A 102 -17.77 -15.57 -2.34
N ALA A 103 -17.42 -14.33 -1.98
CA ALA A 103 -16.60 -14.03 -0.82
C ALA A 103 -17.18 -14.59 0.50
N ASN A 104 -16.30 -15.03 1.38
CA ASN A 104 -16.66 -15.25 2.77
C ASN A 104 -16.51 -13.93 3.55
N TYR A 105 -17.64 -13.27 3.81
CA TYR A 105 -17.69 -11.96 4.48
C TYR A 105 -17.25 -11.96 5.95
N SER A 106 -16.97 -13.12 6.54
CA SER A 106 -16.42 -13.25 7.88
C SER A 106 -14.91 -13.52 7.90
N ARG A 107 -14.21 -13.43 6.74
CA ARG A 107 -12.76 -13.65 6.66
C ARG A 107 -12.08 -12.58 5.82
N VAL A 108 -11.13 -11.88 6.42
CA VAL A 108 -10.36 -10.81 5.81
C VAL A 108 -8.88 -11.15 5.82
N VAL A 109 -8.21 -10.85 4.70
CA VAL A 109 -6.76 -10.78 4.64
C VAL A 109 -6.36 -9.33 4.41
N SER A 110 -5.60 -8.76 5.34
CA SER A 110 -4.95 -7.46 5.14
C SER A 110 -3.61 -7.70 4.48
N GLN A 111 -3.47 -7.31 3.21
CA GLN A 111 -2.27 -7.48 2.41
C GLN A 111 -1.52 -6.14 2.36
N GLN A 112 -0.27 -6.14 2.80
CA GLN A 112 0.60 -4.96 2.76
C GLN A 112 1.47 -5.04 1.51
N ASP A 113 1.30 -4.11 0.58
CA ASP A 113 2.18 -4.02 -0.59
C ASP A 113 3.59 -3.56 -0.16
N PHE A 114 4.47 -3.38 -1.13
CA PHE A 114 5.86 -2.94 -0.92
C PHE A 114 6.11 -1.70 -1.77
N MET A 115 5.38 -0.62 -1.48
CA MET A 115 5.51 0.65 -2.21
C MET A 115 6.94 1.18 -2.18
N ASP A 116 7.58 1.16 -1.01
CA ASP A 116 9.00 1.46 -0.82
C ASP A 116 9.40 2.88 -1.28
N SER A 117 8.54 3.89 -1.06
CA SER A 117 8.75 5.24 -1.60
C SER A 117 8.08 6.35 -0.83
N ALA A 118 8.77 7.49 -0.72
CA ALA A 118 8.22 8.72 -0.17
C ALA A 118 7.37 9.53 -1.18
N CYS A 119 6.69 8.85 -2.09
CA CYS A 119 5.88 9.44 -3.16
C CYS A 119 4.39 9.27 -2.85
N PHE A 120 3.73 10.36 -2.43
CA PHE A 120 2.29 10.35 -2.14
C PHE A 120 1.44 9.97 -3.36
N ASP A 121 1.82 10.44 -4.55
CA ASP A 121 1.14 10.07 -5.80
C ASP A 121 1.36 8.61 -6.24
N CYS A 122 2.23 7.89 -5.52
CA CYS A 122 2.52 6.49 -5.76
C CYS A 122 1.71 5.55 -4.85
N SER A 123 0.85 6.11 -3.99
CA SER A 123 -0.03 5.39 -3.05
C SER A 123 -0.69 4.17 -3.70
N THR A 124 -0.78 3.08 -2.95
CA THR A 124 -1.22 1.77 -3.45
C THR A 124 -2.67 1.79 -3.97
N SER A 125 -3.54 2.55 -3.31
CA SER A 125 -4.92 2.77 -3.74
C SER A 125 -5.04 3.45 -5.11
N TYR A 126 -4.05 4.25 -5.50
CA TYR A 126 -3.89 4.73 -6.88
C TYR A 126 -3.24 3.66 -7.77
N ALA A 127 -2.16 3.04 -7.31
CA ALA A 127 -1.37 2.09 -8.09
C ALA A 127 -2.16 0.87 -8.59
N LEU A 128 -3.13 0.38 -7.83
CA LEU A 128 -3.94 -0.78 -8.19
C LEU A 128 -4.98 -0.51 -9.29
N GLN A 129 -5.20 0.75 -9.66
CA GLN A 129 -6.22 1.12 -10.65
C GLN A 129 -5.73 0.94 -12.10
N GLN A 130 -6.65 0.62 -13.00
CA GLN A 130 -6.37 0.59 -14.42
C GLN A 130 -5.94 1.98 -14.90
N HIS A 131 -4.92 2.00 -15.77
CA HIS A 131 -4.24 3.20 -16.27
C HIS A 131 -3.43 3.98 -15.23
N ALA A 132 -3.15 3.40 -14.05
CA ALA A 132 -2.19 3.97 -13.13
C ALA A 132 -0.80 4.11 -13.77
N SER A 133 -0.06 5.13 -13.33
CA SER A 133 1.26 5.42 -13.87
C SER A 133 2.18 4.19 -13.82
N HIS A 134 2.93 3.93 -14.89
CA HIS A 134 3.99 2.91 -14.91
C HIS A 134 5.05 3.12 -13.81
N LYS A 135 5.14 4.33 -13.24
CA LYS A 135 5.99 4.63 -12.08
C LYS A 135 5.57 3.85 -10.83
N THR A 136 4.36 3.30 -10.78
CA THR A 136 3.85 2.53 -9.64
C THR A 136 3.96 1.00 -9.83
N LEU A 137 4.71 0.54 -10.82
CA LEU A 137 4.82 -0.89 -11.19
C LEU A 137 5.26 -1.78 -10.01
N GLN A 138 6.06 -1.27 -9.10
CA GLN A 138 6.48 -1.99 -7.89
C GLN A 138 5.28 -2.29 -6.98
N SER A 139 4.46 -1.30 -6.63
CA SER A 139 3.20 -1.53 -5.90
C SER A 139 2.25 -2.43 -6.68
N GLN A 140 2.16 -2.30 -8.00
CA GLN A 140 1.30 -3.16 -8.83
C GLN A 140 1.68 -4.65 -8.77
N ALA A 141 2.95 -4.98 -8.48
CA ALA A 141 3.39 -6.36 -8.37
C ALA A 141 2.76 -7.11 -7.17
N SER A 142 2.25 -6.40 -6.16
CA SER A 142 1.48 -7.01 -5.07
C SER A 142 0.19 -7.69 -5.57
N ILE A 143 -0.28 -7.37 -6.79
CA ILE A 143 -1.43 -8.03 -7.41
C ILE A 143 -1.24 -9.54 -7.54
N LEU A 144 -0.01 -10.03 -7.65
CA LEU A 144 0.28 -11.46 -7.72
C LEU A 144 -0.09 -12.18 -6.41
N TYR A 145 0.07 -11.50 -5.28
CA TYR A 145 -0.34 -11.99 -3.97
C TYR A 145 -1.85 -11.86 -3.78
N ILE A 146 -2.40 -10.69 -4.13
CA ILE A 146 -3.83 -10.38 -4.00
C ILE A 146 -4.68 -11.34 -4.84
N ALA A 147 -4.29 -11.62 -6.09
CA ALA A 147 -5.02 -12.52 -6.98
C ALA A 147 -5.16 -13.93 -6.38
N GLY A 148 -4.08 -14.47 -5.78
CA GLY A 148 -4.13 -15.75 -5.09
C GLY A 148 -5.13 -15.76 -3.93
N LEU A 149 -5.20 -14.69 -3.14
CA LEU A 149 -6.16 -14.57 -2.03
C LEU A 149 -7.61 -14.50 -2.53
N LEU A 150 -7.85 -13.74 -3.61
CA LEU A 150 -9.17 -13.59 -4.22
C LEU A 150 -9.71 -14.90 -4.80
N GLU A 151 -8.85 -15.72 -5.42
CA GLU A 151 -9.21 -17.07 -5.89
C GLU A 151 -9.67 -17.98 -4.74
N HIS A 152 -9.10 -17.79 -3.55
CA HIS A 152 -9.52 -18.47 -2.32
C HIS A 152 -10.72 -17.83 -1.61
N LYS A 153 -11.39 -16.85 -2.24
CA LYS A 153 -12.61 -16.21 -1.77
C LYS A 153 -12.43 -15.38 -0.49
N TYR A 154 -11.21 -14.94 -0.22
CA TYR A 154 -10.94 -13.98 0.85
C TYR A 154 -11.26 -12.56 0.39
N ILE A 155 -11.81 -11.77 1.31
CA ILE A 155 -11.85 -10.31 1.14
C ILE A 155 -10.47 -9.77 1.45
N VAL A 156 -9.94 -8.93 0.58
CA VAL A 156 -8.58 -8.39 0.71
C VAL A 156 -8.64 -6.90 0.99
N SER A 157 -8.01 -6.46 2.07
CA SER A 157 -7.80 -5.03 2.36
C SER A 157 -6.34 -4.68 2.14
N VAL A 158 -6.09 -3.61 1.39
CA VAL A 158 -4.76 -3.12 1.02
C VAL A 158 -4.67 -1.66 1.46
N PRO A 159 -4.14 -1.38 2.67
CA PRO A 159 -3.98 -0.02 3.17
C PRO A 159 -2.78 0.69 2.55
N ASP A 160 -2.93 1.98 2.27
CA ASP A 160 -1.83 2.91 1.99
C ASP A 160 -1.11 3.21 3.31
N TYR A 161 -0.38 2.22 3.83
CA TYR A 161 0.16 2.23 5.20
C TYR A 161 1.23 3.29 5.42
N GLU A 162 1.84 3.82 4.37
CA GLU A 162 2.80 4.93 4.50
C GLU A 162 2.10 6.27 4.78
N GLY A 163 0.78 6.31 4.65
CA GLY A 163 -0.07 7.44 5.05
C GLY A 163 -0.06 8.59 4.06
N SER A 164 -0.81 9.65 4.39
CA SER A 164 -0.89 10.89 3.60
C SER A 164 0.45 11.63 3.41
N LYS A 165 1.47 11.24 4.19
CA LYS A 165 2.84 11.78 4.09
C LYS A 165 3.80 10.91 3.29
N ALA A 166 3.38 9.73 2.82
CA ALA A 166 4.27 8.72 2.22
C ALA A 166 5.51 8.46 3.10
N SER A 167 5.26 8.15 4.37
CA SER A 167 6.28 7.98 5.41
C SER A 167 7.01 6.63 5.33
N PHE A 168 7.56 6.28 4.16
CA PHE A 168 8.28 5.02 3.97
C PHE A 168 9.31 4.76 5.08
N SER A 169 9.36 3.51 5.55
CA SER A 169 10.20 3.01 6.64
C SER A 169 9.84 3.49 8.05
N CYS A 170 8.84 4.37 8.22
CA CYS A 170 8.32 4.70 9.53
C CYS A 170 7.41 3.58 10.06
N GLY A 171 7.90 2.88 11.08
CA GLY A 171 7.23 1.71 11.64
C GLY A 171 5.95 2.02 12.43
N LEU A 172 6.00 3.02 13.32
CA LEU A 172 4.86 3.36 14.19
C LEU A 172 3.66 3.86 13.38
N SER A 173 3.84 4.85 12.51
CA SER A 173 2.77 5.38 11.67
C SER A 173 2.14 4.29 10.79
N SER A 174 2.98 3.43 10.20
CA SER A 174 2.49 2.36 9.32
C SER A 174 1.77 1.23 10.06
N GLY A 175 2.19 0.91 11.29
CA GLY A 175 1.47 -0.01 12.17
C GLY A 175 0.10 0.53 12.58
N TYR A 176 0.01 1.81 12.97
CA TYR A 176 -1.28 2.46 13.27
C TYR A 176 -2.18 2.52 12.05
N ALA A 177 -1.66 2.95 10.89
CA ALA A 177 -2.40 2.96 9.64
C ALA A 177 -3.01 1.60 9.32
N LEU A 178 -2.24 0.50 9.38
CA LEU A 178 -2.77 -0.84 9.14
C LEU A 178 -3.89 -1.20 10.12
N LEU A 179 -3.67 -1.06 11.43
CA LEU A 179 -4.68 -1.43 12.44
C LEU A 179 -5.96 -0.57 12.31
N ASP A 180 -5.82 0.72 12.04
CA ASP A 180 -6.96 1.60 11.84
C ASP A 180 -7.68 1.35 10.52
N SER A 181 -6.98 0.84 9.49
CA SER A 181 -7.62 0.38 8.25
C SER A 181 -8.54 -0.81 8.51
N LEU A 182 -8.15 -1.70 9.42
CA LEU A 182 -8.95 -2.86 9.82
C LEU A 182 -10.18 -2.43 10.62
N ARG A 183 -10.04 -1.45 11.53
CA ARG A 183 -11.19 -0.83 12.22
C ARG A 183 -12.17 -0.23 11.23
N ALA A 184 -11.66 0.57 10.29
CA ALA A 184 -12.49 1.17 9.25
C ALA A 184 -13.20 0.10 8.41
N LEU A 185 -12.51 -1.00 8.09
CA LEU A 185 -13.12 -2.13 7.38
C LEU A 185 -14.22 -2.82 8.20
N MET A 186 -14.00 -3.08 9.50
CA MET A 186 -15.04 -3.69 10.34
C MET A 186 -16.26 -2.78 10.46
N ASN A 187 -16.07 -1.45 10.48
CA ASN A 187 -17.14 -0.46 10.50
C ASN A 187 -17.79 -0.18 9.13
N SER A 188 -17.39 -0.91 8.07
CA SER A 188 -17.85 -0.67 6.69
C SER A 188 -18.96 -1.61 6.23
N CYS A 189 -19.55 -2.40 7.15
CA CYS A 189 -20.50 -3.47 6.85
C CYS A 189 -21.67 -3.03 5.95
N ASP A 190 -22.14 -1.78 6.10
CA ASP A 190 -23.25 -1.22 5.33
C ASP A 190 -23.00 -1.14 3.81
N PHE A 191 -21.74 -0.99 3.38
CA PHE A 191 -21.40 -0.83 1.96
C PHE A 191 -20.40 -1.88 1.44
N THR A 192 -19.63 -2.53 2.31
CA THR A 192 -18.77 -3.66 1.92
C THR A 192 -19.41 -5.01 2.18
N GLY A 193 -20.41 -5.11 3.06
CA GLY A 193 -20.97 -6.37 3.53
C GLY A 193 -20.04 -7.16 4.46
N VAL A 194 -18.82 -6.67 4.74
CA VAL A 194 -17.87 -7.33 5.63
C VAL A 194 -18.45 -7.39 7.03
N SER A 195 -18.36 -8.56 7.67
CA SER A 195 -18.81 -8.73 9.04
C SER A 195 -17.95 -7.90 9.99
N GLU A 196 -18.59 -7.18 10.91
CA GLU A 196 -17.94 -6.42 12.00
C GLU A 196 -17.07 -7.31 12.90
N ASN A 197 -17.28 -8.63 12.87
CA ASN A 197 -16.54 -9.62 13.67
C ASN A 197 -15.69 -10.56 12.80
N ALA A 198 -15.32 -10.15 11.58
CA ALA A 198 -14.54 -10.99 10.69
C ALA A 198 -13.21 -11.43 11.31
N ASP A 199 -12.81 -12.66 11.04
CA ASP A 199 -11.48 -13.16 11.33
C ASP A 199 -10.46 -12.47 10.42
N ILE A 200 -9.38 -11.94 10.99
CA ILE A 200 -8.37 -11.19 10.25
C ILE A 200 -7.04 -11.94 10.24
N VAL A 201 -6.40 -11.99 9.06
CA VAL A 201 -4.98 -12.35 8.92
C VAL A 201 -4.24 -11.18 8.27
N MET A 202 -3.05 -10.85 8.78
CA MET A 202 -2.17 -9.84 8.19
C MET A 202 -1.04 -10.51 7.40
N TRP A 203 -0.69 -9.98 6.22
CA TRP A 203 0.38 -10.53 5.40
C TRP A 203 1.16 -9.46 4.62
N GLY A 204 2.49 -9.45 4.82
CA GLY A 204 3.40 -8.53 4.14
C GLY A 204 4.76 -9.16 3.82
N TYR A 205 5.39 -8.71 2.72
CA TYR A 205 6.72 -9.13 2.29
C TYR A 205 7.57 -7.91 1.93
N SER A 206 8.89 -7.95 2.18
CA SER A 206 9.81 -6.84 1.89
C SER A 206 9.38 -5.56 2.63
N GLY A 207 9.11 -4.43 1.95
CA GLY A 207 8.55 -3.23 2.56
C GLY A 207 7.28 -3.47 3.38
N GLY A 208 6.38 -4.29 2.84
CA GLY A 208 5.14 -4.67 3.52
C GLY A 208 5.36 -5.42 4.83
N SER A 209 6.56 -5.98 5.07
CA SER A 209 6.88 -6.58 6.37
C SER A 209 6.93 -5.57 7.51
N ILE A 210 7.20 -4.28 7.22
CA ILE A 210 7.31 -3.21 8.22
C ILE A 210 5.97 -3.01 8.92
N PRO A 211 4.89 -2.59 8.23
CA PRO A 211 3.58 -2.43 8.86
C PRO A 211 3.05 -3.74 9.46
N THR A 212 3.26 -4.90 8.83
CA THR A 212 2.79 -6.19 9.38
C THR A 212 3.42 -6.49 10.74
N GLN A 213 4.73 -6.29 10.90
CA GLN A 213 5.43 -6.54 12.17
C GLN A 213 5.07 -5.49 13.23
N TRP A 214 4.95 -4.21 12.85
CA TRP A 214 4.56 -3.15 13.78
C TRP A 214 3.12 -3.31 14.25
N ALA A 215 2.17 -3.59 13.36
CA ALA A 215 0.79 -3.87 13.72
C ALA A 215 0.68 -5.09 14.64
N ALA A 216 1.42 -6.17 14.38
CA ALA A 216 1.44 -7.34 15.25
C ALA A 216 1.92 -7.03 16.68
N GLN A 217 2.93 -6.15 16.83
CA GLN A 217 3.41 -5.72 18.14
C GLN A 217 2.43 -4.77 18.85
N LEU A 218 1.81 -3.87 18.09
CA LEU A 218 0.90 -2.84 18.62
C LEU A 218 -0.51 -3.37 18.92
N HIS A 219 -0.93 -4.47 18.29
CA HIS A 219 -2.31 -4.99 18.35
C HIS A 219 -2.88 -5.04 19.77
N THR A 220 -2.17 -5.69 20.70
CA THR A 220 -2.67 -5.89 22.08
C THR A 220 -2.88 -4.61 22.88
N THR A 221 -2.16 -3.53 22.54
CA THR A 221 -2.23 -2.25 23.27
C THR A 221 -3.02 -1.18 22.52
N TYR A 222 -3.02 -1.22 21.19
CA TYR A 222 -3.58 -0.18 20.35
C TYR A 222 -4.96 -0.54 19.79
N ALA A 223 -5.17 -1.80 19.37
CA ALA A 223 -6.42 -2.27 18.77
C ALA A 223 -6.82 -3.68 19.26
N PRO A 224 -6.91 -3.92 20.58
CA PRO A 224 -7.17 -5.24 21.15
C PRO A 224 -8.55 -5.82 20.78
N GLU A 225 -9.47 -4.97 20.32
CA GLU A 225 -10.80 -5.37 19.88
C GLU A 225 -10.82 -6.07 18.51
N LEU A 226 -9.76 -5.94 17.70
CA LEU A 226 -9.68 -6.61 16.39
C LEU A 226 -9.38 -8.11 16.56
N ASN A 227 -10.16 -8.97 15.91
CA ASN A 227 -9.98 -10.42 15.92
C ASN A 227 -8.90 -10.87 14.92
N ILE A 228 -7.63 -10.56 15.24
CA ILE A 228 -6.47 -10.92 14.42
C ILE A 228 -5.99 -12.33 14.81
N LEU A 229 -6.16 -13.29 13.90
CA LEU A 229 -5.77 -14.68 14.09
C LEU A 229 -4.27 -14.92 13.92
N GLY A 230 -3.60 -14.07 13.13
CA GLY A 230 -2.17 -14.20 12.90
C GLY A 230 -1.62 -13.19 11.91
N ALA A 231 -0.28 -13.11 11.89
CA ALA A 231 0.48 -12.25 10.99
C ALA A 231 1.59 -13.06 10.32
N ALA A 232 1.71 -12.96 9.00
CA ALA A 232 2.80 -13.52 8.23
C ALA A 232 3.67 -12.38 7.67
N ALA A 233 4.94 -12.31 8.07
CA ALA A 233 5.90 -11.34 7.55
C ALA A 233 7.11 -12.07 6.95
N GLY A 234 7.49 -11.72 5.73
CA GLY A 234 8.65 -12.29 5.03
C GLY A 234 9.59 -11.23 4.46
N GLY A 235 10.85 -11.58 4.22
CA GLY A 235 11.85 -10.59 3.79
C GLY A 235 11.99 -9.43 4.79
N SER A 236 11.93 -9.77 6.08
CA SER A 236 11.59 -8.82 7.15
C SER A 236 12.62 -7.70 7.33
N ILE A 237 12.14 -6.47 7.33
CA ILE A 237 12.90 -5.27 7.72
C ILE A 237 12.64 -5.01 9.20
N VAL A 238 13.57 -5.43 10.06
CA VAL A 238 13.44 -5.31 11.53
C VAL A 238 14.14 -4.08 12.10
N ASN A 239 15.14 -3.55 11.40
CA ASN A 239 15.93 -2.39 11.81
C ASN A 239 16.38 -1.60 10.58
N VAL A 240 15.83 -0.39 10.44
CA VAL A 240 16.04 0.48 9.26
C VAL A 240 17.52 0.85 9.08
N GLU A 241 18.24 1.13 10.17
CA GLU A 241 19.68 1.45 10.10
C GLU A 241 20.49 0.30 9.50
N SER A 242 20.29 -0.92 10.00
CA SER A 242 20.98 -2.10 9.51
C SER A 242 20.65 -2.40 8.04
N THR A 243 19.39 -2.19 7.64
CA THR A 243 18.95 -2.32 6.25
C THR A 243 19.66 -1.30 5.36
N ILE A 244 19.67 -0.01 5.73
CA ILE A 244 20.37 1.04 4.98
C ILE A 244 21.85 0.70 4.83
N ARG A 245 22.52 0.27 5.91
CA ARG A 245 23.92 -0.14 5.86
C ARG A 245 24.16 -1.31 4.91
N SER A 246 23.23 -2.27 4.86
CA SER A 246 23.34 -3.47 4.02
C SER A 246 23.12 -3.18 2.53
N ILE A 247 22.25 -2.24 2.17
CA ILE A 247 21.96 -1.90 0.76
C ILE A 247 22.91 -0.85 0.20
N ASN A 248 23.66 -0.15 1.06
CA ASN A 248 24.54 0.94 0.67
C ASN A 248 25.62 0.46 -0.32
N GLY A 249 25.76 1.18 -1.43
CA GLY A 249 26.72 0.86 -2.51
C GLY A 249 26.33 -0.32 -3.41
N GLY A 250 25.19 -0.98 -3.16
CA GLY A 250 24.67 -2.06 -4.02
C GLY A 250 23.49 -1.65 -4.88
N ASP A 251 22.91 -2.61 -5.63
CA ASP A 251 21.81 -2.38 -6.58
C ASP A 251 20.50 -1.88 -5.94
N SER A 252 20.39 -2.00 -4.60
CA SER A 252 19.25 -1.57 -3.80
C SER A 252 19.50 -0.25 -3.06
N ALA A 253 20.65 0.41 -3.25
CA ALA A 253 20.99 1.66 -2.57
C ALA A 253 19.94 2.77 -2.79
N GLY A 254 19.21 2.71 -3.91
CA GLY A 254 18.13 3.63 -4.24
C GLY A 254 16.96 3.67 -3.25
N TYR A 255 16.80 2.68 -2.37
CA TYR A 255 15.77 2.73 -1.31
C TYR A 255 16.18 3.60 -0.12
N ALA A 256 17.47 3.86 0.08
CA ALA A 256 17.95 4.62 1.24
C ALA A 256 17.43 6.08 1.23
N PRO A 257 17.50 6.85 0.14
CA PRO A 257 16.92 8.20 0.12
C PRO A 257 15.41 8.20 0.38
N SER A 258 14.66 7.24 -0.20
CA SER A 258 13.22 7.10 0.04
C SER A 258 12.92 6.86 1.51
N GLY A 259 13.64 5.94 2.17
CA GLY A 259 13.44 5.63 3.58
C GLY A 259 13.78 6.81 4.49
N ILE A 260 14.89 7.51 4.22
CA ILE A 260 15.29 8.70 4.98
C ILE A 260 14.23 9.80 4.83
N ILE A 261 13.77 10.08 3.61
CA ILE A 261 12.75 11.10 3.36
C ILE A 261 11.41 10.72 4.01
N GLY A 262 11.02 9.45 3.95
CA GLY A 262 9.81 8.96 4.63
C GLY A 262 9.87 9.16 6.14
N LEU A 263 11.01 8.85 6.77
CA LEU A 263 11.23 9.12 8.19
C LEU A 263 11.20 10.61 8.52
N MET A 264 11.79 11.48 7.67
CA MET A 264 11.75 12.93 7.88
C MET A 264 10.33 13.50 7.91
N ALA A 265 9.37 12.88 7.19
CA ALA A 265 7.99 13.33 7.17
C ALA A 265 7.27 13.10 8.52
N GLU A 266 7.72 12.13 9.30
CA GLU A 266 7.21 11.81 10.65
C GLU A 266 8.07 12.40 11.77
N TYR A 267 9.37 12.61 11.52
CA TYR A 267 10.34 13.13 12.48
C TYR A 267 11.06 14.37 11.92
N PRO A 268 10.47 15.58 12.01
CA PRO A 268 11.04 16.80 11.42
C PRO A 268 12.47 17.13 11.88
N ARG A 269 12.87 16.68 13.08
CA ARG A 269 14.25 16.84 13.57
C ARG A 269 15.28 16.15 12.68
N LEU A 270 14.92 15.08 11.96
CA LEU A 270 15.80 14.42 10.99
C LEU A 270 16.09 15.32 9.78
N GLU A 271 15.15 16.18 9.40
CA GLU A 271 15.38 17.12 8.29
C GLU A 271 16.47 18.13 8.63
N GLU A 272 16.50 18.61 9.87
CA GLU A 272 17.52 19.56 10.34
C GLU A 272 18.91 18.92 10.31
N ILE A 273 19.04 17.69 10.80
CA ILE A 273 20.30 16.93 10.78
C ILE A 273 20.74 16.68 9.33
N LEU A 274 19.81 16.24 8.47
CA LEU A 274 20.14 15.95 7.08
C LEU A 274 20.62 17.19 6.33
N LYS A 275 20.06 18.39 6.58
CA LYS A 275 20.51 19.63 5.94
C LYS A 275 21.96 19.97 6.26
N GLU A 276 22.46 19.58 7.44
CA GLU A 276 23.86 19.80 7.83
C GLU A 276 24.82 18.82 7.15
N ASP A 277 24.36 17.58 6.91
CA ASP A 277 25.19 16.47 6.41
C ASP A 277 25.04 16.19 4.89
N LEU A 278 24.01 16.73 4.23
CA LEU A 278 23.74 16.47 2.82
C LEU A 278 24.76 17.19 1.94
N VAL A 279 25.48 16.41 1.12
CA VAL A 279 26.44 16.93 0.14
C VAL A 279 25.68 17.78 -0.89
N PRO A 280 25.92 19.11 -0.97
CA PRO A 280 25.09 20.03 -1.76
C PRO A 280 24.94 19.62 -3.23
N GLU A 281 25.99 19.08 -3.83
CA GLU A 281 26.02 18.63 -5.23
C GLU A 281 25.09 17.44 -5.50
N THR A 282 24.68 16.71 -4.46
CA THR A 282 23.82 15.52 -4.55
C THR A 282 22.40 15.77 -4.05
N ALA A 283 22.10 16.96 -3.52
CA ALA A 283 20.85 17.25 -2.86
C ALA A 283 19.63 17.12 -3.80
N ASP A 284 19.75 17.60 -5.03
CA ASP A 284 18.69 17.50 -6.03
C ASP A 284 18.39 16.04 -6.38
N GLU A 285 19.42 15.20 -6.54
CA GLU A 285 19.22 13.77 -6.74
C GLU A 285 18.52 13.18 -5.52
N PHE A 286 19.05 13.38 -4.31
CA PHE A 286 18.43 12.85 -3.09
C PHE A 286 16.92 13.20 -3.00
N HIS A 287 16.52 14.41 -3.35
CA HIS A 287 15.13 14.85 -3.29
C HIS A 287 14.21 14.30 -4.37
N LYS A 288 14.72 13.73 -5.47
CA LYS A 288 13.87 13.04 -6.47
C LYS A 288 13.11 11.85 -5.87
N ALA A 289 13.46 11.36 -4.68
CA ALA A 289 12.78 10.26 -4.00
C ALA A 289 11.31 10.55 -3.73
N LYS A 290 11.00 11.85 -3.55
CA LYS A 290 9.67 12.34 -3.19
C LYS A 290 8.63 12.11 -4.29
N THR A 291 9.03 11.72 -5.50
CA THR A 291 8.15 11.71 -6.68
C THR A 291 8.22 10.41 -7.50
N ARG A 292 8.90 9.36 -7.02
CA ARG A 292 9.02 8.08 -7.76
C ARG A 292 9.28 6.87 -6.86
N LEU A 293 8.79 5.70 -7.30
CA LEU A 293 9.23 4.41 -6.78
C LEU A 293 10.60 4.09 -7.40
N ARG A 294 11.66 4.02 -6.56
CA ARG A 294 13.05 3.69 -6.92
C ARG A 294 13.89 4.78 -7.62
N PHE A 295 15.13 4.90 -7.15
CA PHE A 295 16.24 5.52 -7.86
C PHE A 295 17.00 4.47 -8.68
N VAL A 296 17.16 4.75 -9.97
CA VAL A 296 18.24 4.21 -10.80
C VAL A 296 19.05 5.40 -11.29
#